data_AF-A0AAE4HAH9-F1
#
_entry.id   AF-A0AAE4HAH9-F1
#
_cell.length_a   1.000
_cell.length_b   1.000
_cell.length_c   1.000
_cell.angle_alpha   90.00
_cell.angle_beta   90.00
_cell.angle_gamma   90.00
#
_symmetry.space_group_name_H-M   'P 1'
#
loop_
_entity.id
_entity.type
_entity.pdbx_description
1 polymer ?
#
loop_
_entity_poly.entity_id
_entity_poly.type
_entity_poly.pdbx_seq_one_letter_code
_entity_poly.pdbx_strand_id
1 'polypeptide(L)'
;MRRITPTLAAMMTTAGLSSAAPASATEDVVIVYDASGSMWRQVDGTSKIEVARDVMAELVSQWDADTRLGLVAYGHRRQGDCRDIETLVEPGPIDKAHFIDMYGKPLEGSPCMSISAVCRSPQITASSPSA
;
A
#
# COMPACT_ATOMS: atom_id res chain seq x y z
N MET A 1 45.88 -71.92 -17.51
CA MET A 1 45.20 -70.77 -18.16
C MET A 1 43.83 -70.63 -17.52
N ARG A 2 43.56 -69.55 -16.79
CA ARG A 2 42.31 -69.32 -16.06
C ARG A 2 41.87 -67.88 -16.37
N ARG A 3 40.85 -67.72 -17.21
CA ARG A 3 40.26 -66.42 -17.56
C ARG A 3 39.22 -66.08 -16.49
N ILE A 4 39.45 -64.99 -15.75
CA ILE A 4 38.51 -64.45 -14.77
C ILE A 4 38.02 -63.12 -15.35
N THR A 5 36.74 -63.08 -15.70
CA THR A 5 36.01 -61.97 -16.31
C THR A 5 35.85 -60.82 -15.30
N PRO A 6 36.04 -59.55 -15.67
CA PRO A 6 35.73 -58.44 -14.78
C PRO A 6 34.22 -58.16 -14.80
N THR A 7 33.60 -58.18 -13.62
CA THR A 7 32.24 -57.69 -13.40
C THR A 7 32.21 -56.17 -13.60
N LEU A 8 31.70 -55.71 -14.74
CA LEU A 8 31.30 -54.31 -14.93
C LEU A 8 30.10 -54.03 -14.02
N ALA A 9 30.31 -53.29 -12.94
CA ALA A 9 29.25 -52.68 -12.17
C ALA A 9 28.65 -51.53 -12.98
N ALA A 10 27.46 -51.75 -13.55
CA ALA A 10 26.69 -50.72 -14.25
C ALA A 10 26.12 -49.72 -13.23
N MET A 11 26.71 -48.54 -13.17
CA MET A 11 26.26 -47.43 -12.33
C MET A 11 25.11 -46.71 -13.05
N MET A 12 23.87 -47.09 -12.74
CA MET A 12 22.66 -46.43 -13.24
C MET A 12 22.44 -45.12 -12.49
N THR A 13 22.83 -44.01 -13.11
CA THR A 13 22.53 -42.65 -12.65
C THR A 13 21.08 -42.30 -13.01
N THR A 14 20.19 -42.34 -12.02
CA THR A 14 18.84 -41.81 -12.13
C THR A 14 18.90 -40.28 -12.23
N ALA A 15 18.75 -39.74 -13.44
CA ALA A 15 18.58 -38.30 -13.66
C ALA A 15 17.18 -37.88 -13.18
N GLY A 16 17.11 -37.18 -12.05
CA GLY A 16 15.88 -36.58 -11.55
C GLY A 16 15.45 -35.40 -12.43
N LEU A 17 14.30 -35.53 -13.10
CA LEU A 17 13.61 -34.39 -13.71
C LEU A 17 13.00 -33.54 -12.59
N SER A 18 13.69 -32.46 -12.20
CA SER A 18 13.10 -31.41 -11.38
C SER A 18 12.19 -30.56 -12.28
N SER A 19 10.88 -30.80 -12.19
CA SER A 19 9.87 -29.93 -12.79
C SER A 19 9.75 -28.67 -11.94
N ALA A 20 10.39 -27.57 -12.35
CA ALA A 20 10.14 -26.26 -11.77
C ALA A 20 8.74 -25.81 -12.20
N ALA A 21 7.78 -25.85 -11.28
CA ALA A 21 6.48 -25.23 -11.53
C ALA A 21 6.66 -23.71 -11.68
N PRO A 22 5.93 -23.04 -12.59
CA PRO A 22 5.95 -21.59 -12.65
C PRO A 22 5.41 -21.03 -11.33
N ALA A 23 6.26 -20.33 -10.58
CA ALA A 23 5.81 -19.52 -9.47
C ALA A 23 4.99 -18.36 -10.05
N SER A 24 3.65 -18.43 -9.90
CA SER A 24 2.81 -17.26 -10.14
C SER A 24 3.08 -16.28 -9.01
N ALA A 25 3.92 -15.28 -9.27
CA ALA A 25 4.12 -14.18 -8.34
C ALA A 25 2.80 -13.43 -8.21
N THR A 26 2.19 -13.48 -7.03
CA THR A 26 1.04 -12.61 -6.76
C THR A 26 1.58 -11.23 -6.46
N GLU A 27 1.24 -10.25 -7.29
CA GLU A 27 1.72 -8.87 -7.15
C GLU A 27 0.99 -8.18 -5.99
N ASP A 28 1.76 -7.56 -5.09
CA ASP A 28 1.24 -6.74 -4.00
C ASP A 28 1.20 -5.27 -4.44
N VAL A 29 0.05 -4.62 -4.29
CA VAL A 29 -0.11 -3.18 -4.53
C VAL A 29 -0.25 -2.46 -3.19
N VAL A 30 0.58 -1.45 -2.95
CA VAL A 30 0.51 -0.63 -1.73
C VAL A 30 0.07 0.79 -2.08
N ILE A 31 -1.02 1.23 -1.48
CA ILE A 31 -1.52 2.60 -1.61
C ILE A 31 -0.92 3.44 -0.49
N VAL A 32 -0.25 4.54 -0.87
CA VAL A 32 0.21 5.56 0.08
C VAL A 32 -0.83 6.66 0.15
N TYR A 33 -1.51 6.76 1.28
CA TYR A 33 -2.54 7.75 1.57
C TYR A 33 -1.94 8.98 2.24
N ASP A 34 -1.81 10.07 1.48
CA ASP A 34 -1.39 11.36 2.00
C ASP A 34 -2.54 12.03 2.77
N ALA A 35 -2.40 12.10 4.09
CA ALA A 35 -3.32 12.80 4.99
C ALA A 35 -2.67 14.06 5.61
N SER A 36 -1.57 14.55 5.01
CA SER A 36 -0.86 15.75 5.44
C SER A 36 -1.75 16.99 5.38
N GLY A 37 -1.34 18.06 6.07
CA GLY A 37 -2.10 19.30 6.15
C GLY A 37 -2.46 19.92 4.79
N SER A 38 -1.69 19.65 3.74
CA SER A 38 -1.93 20.22 2.41
C SER A 38 -3.18 19.66 1.73
N MET A 39 -3.58 18.42 2.09
CA MET A 39 -4.73 17.68 1.56
C MET A 39 -6.06 18.13 2.19
N TRP A 40 -6.00 18.78 3.35
CA TRP A 40 -7.17 19.34 4.01
C TRP A 40 -7.61 20.70 3.45
N ARG A 41 -6.84 21.27 2.50
CA ARG A 41 -7.24 22.49 1.79
C ARG A 41 -8.40 22.21 0.86
N GLN A 42 -9.28 23.19 0.74
CA GLN A 42 -10.45 23.10 -0.13
C GLN A 42 -10.13 23.42 -1.58
N VAL A 43 -10.83 22.75 -2.48
CA VAL A 43 -10.99 23.07 -3.89
C VAL A 43 -12.49 22.98 -4.16
N ASP A 44 -13.08 24.03 -4.73
CA ASP A 44 -14.51 24.10 -5.04
C ASP A 44 -15.45 23.75 -3.84
N GLY A 45 -15.02 24.09 -2.62
CA GLY A 45 -15.80 23.88 -1.39
C GLY A 45 -15.62 22.53 -0.70
N THR A 46 -14.87 21.60 -1.29
CA THR A 46 -14.58 20.26 -0.74
C THR A 46 -13.08 20.12 -0.47
N SER A 47 -12.68 19.45 0.61
CA SER A 47 -11.24 19.22 0.85
C SER A 47 -10.67 18.20 -0.13
N LYS A 48 -9.39 18.34 -0.50
CA LYS A 48 -8.75 17.39 -1.43
C LYS A 48 -8.76 15.96 -0.90
N ILE A 49 -8.66 15.79 0.42
CA ILE A 49 -8.72 14.47 1.06
C ILE A 49 -10.11 13.83 0.94
N GLU A 50 -11.19 14.61 1.01
CA GLU A 50 -12.55 14.10 0.76
C GLU A 50 -12.70 13.65 -0.70
N VAL A 51 -12.25 14.47 -1.65
CA VAL A 51 -12.27 14.07 -3.08
C VAL A 51 -11.44 12.81 -3.33
N ALA A 52 -10.26 12.72 -2.72
CA ALA A 52 -9.42 11.52 -2.82
C ALA A 52 -10.13 10.28 -2.25
N ARG A 53 -10.88 10.42 -1.15
CA ARG A 53 -11.67 9.33 -0.55
C ARG A 53 -12.73 8.79 -1.50
N ASP A 54 -13.49 9.69 -2.10
CA ASP A 54 -14.57 9.30 -3.01
C ASP A 54 -14.00 8.57 -4.23
N VAL A 55 -12.95 9.13 -4.85
CA VAL A 55 -12.28 8.52 -6.02
C VAL A 55 -11.67 7.16 -5.68
N MET A 56 -10.99 7.04 -4.54
CA MET A 56 -10.37 5.77 -4.16
C MET A 56 -11.40 4.71 -3.80
N ALA A 57 -12.51 5.07 -3.17
CA ALA A 57 -13.60 4.14 -2.90
C ALA A 57 -14.19 3.59 -4.21
N GLU A 58 -14.37 4.45 -5.22
CA GLU A 58 -14.81 4.02 -6.56
C GLU A 58 -13.79 3.09 -7.23
N LEU A 59 -12.50 3.46 -7.23
CA LEU A 59 -11.44 2.65 -7.85
C LEU A 59 -11.31 1.26 -7.21
N VAL A 60 -11.28 1.20 -5.88
CA VAL A 60 -11.16 -0.05 -5.12
C VAL A 60 -12.38 -0.96 -5.34
N SER A 61 -13.57 -0.38 -5.54
CA SER A 61 -14.77 -1.16 -5.84
C SER A 61 -14.65 -1.96 -7.15
N GLN A 62 -13.89 -1.45 -8.12
CA GLN A 62 -13.71 -2.03 -9.46
C GLN A 62 -12.57 -3.06 -9.55
N TRP A 63 -11.73 -3.18 -8.53
CA TRP A 63 -10.61 -4.12 -8.54
C TRP A 63 -11.03 -5.59 -8.43
N ASP A 64 -10.24 -6.48 -9.00
CA ASP A 64 -10.48 -7.93 -8.91
C ASP A 64 -10.31 -8.42 -7.47
N ALA A 65 -11.12 -9.40 -7.07
CA ALA A 65 -11.09 -9.97 -5.73
C ALA A 65 -9.76 -10.70 -5.40
N ASP A 66 -8.99 -11.05 -6.42
CA ASP A 66 -7.68 -11.68 -6.27
C ASP A 66 -6.53 -10.66 -6.11
N THR A 67 -6.82 -9.36 -6.18
CA THR A 67 -5.84 -8.30 -5.96
C THR A 67 -5.36 -8.32 -4.51
N ARG A 68 -4.04 -8.20 -4.30
CA ARG A 68 -3.47 -8.05 -2.97
C ARG A 68 -3.14 -6.58 -2.69
N LEU A 69 -3.69 -6.05 -1.61
CA LEU A 69 -3.59 -4.63 -1.26
C LEU A 69 -3.04 -4.39 0.13
N GLY A 70 -2.16 -3.39 0.22
CA GLY A 70 -1.80 -2.73 1.47
C GLY A 70 -2.17 -1.25 1.47
N LEU A 71 -2.26 -0.67 2.66
CA LEU A 71 -2.53 0.75 2.87
C LEU A 71 -1.52 1.32 3.86
N VAL A 72 -0.86 2.40 3.46
CA VAL A 72 0.08 3.16 4.29
C VAL A 72 -0.41 4.59 4.39
N ALA A 73 -0.59 5.12 5.59
CA ALA A 73 -0.90 6.53 5.83
C ALA A 73 0.37 7.36 6.03
N TYR A 74 0.36 8.58 5.47
CA TYR A 74 1.42 9.58 5.61
C TYR A 74 0.85 10.87 6.21
N GLY A 75 1.55 11.43 7.20
CA GLY A 75 1.27 12.76 7.77
C GLY A 75 -0.06 12.85 8.52
N HIS A 76 -0.60 11.73 9.02
CA HIS A 76 -1.97 11.61 9.50
C HIS A 76 -2.16 11.83 11.00
N ARG A 77 -1.09 11.93 11.81
CA ARG A 77 -1.16 12.16 13.27
C ARG A 77 -0.45 13.43 13.70
N ARG A 78 0.61 13.85 12.99
CA ARG A 78 1.43 15.01 13.37
C ARG A 78 1.68 15.92 12.16
N GLN A 79 1.24 17.18 12.27
CA GLN A 79 1.38 18.16 11.19
C GLN A 79 2.85 18.51 10.97
N GLY A 80 3.29 18.45 9.72
CA GLY A 80 4.66 18.82 9.33
C GLY A 80 5.73 17.78 9.68
N ASP A 81 5.37 16.60 10.19
CA ASP A 81 6.33 15.53 10.38
C ASP A 81 6.39 14.59 9.17
N CYS A 82 7.45 14.70 8.38
CA CYS A 82 7.69 13.82 7.23
C CYS A 82 7.97 12.36 7.62
N ARG A 83 8.17 12.05 8.91
CA ARG A 83 8.40 10.70 9.42
C ARG A 83 7.11 10.04 9.91
N ASP A 84 5.98 10.73 9.84
CA ASP A 84 4.71 10.22 10.31
C ASP A 84 4.09 9.26 9.29
N ILE A 85 4.60 8.04 9.29
CA ILE A 85 4.20 6.95 8.40
C ILE A 85 3.60 5.82 9.24
N GLU A 86 2.52 5.22 8.76
CA GLU A 86 1.89 4.06 9.40
C GLU A 86 1.32 3.10 8.38
N THR A 87 1.64 1.81 8.50
CA THR A 87 0.91 0.76 7.78
C THR A 87 -0.41 0.52 8.47
N LEU A 88 -1.51 0.87 7.79
CA LEU A 88 -2.87 0.66 8.27
C LEU A 88 -3.40 -0.73 7.90
N VAL A 89 -2.99 -1.23 6.72
CA VAL A 89 -3.35 -2.55 6.21
C VAL A 89 -2.09 -3.18 5.60
N GLU A 90 -1.69 -4.34 6.10
CA GLU A 90 -0.60 -5.12 5.52
C GLU A 90 -1.02 -5.69 4.14
N PRO A 91 -0.11 -5.77 3.17
CA PRO A 91 -0.41 -6.34 1.85
C PRO A 91 -0.95 -7.76 1.95
N GLY A 92 -2.17 -7.96 1.45
CA GLY A 92 -2.85 -9.25 1.46
C GLY A 92 -4.12 -9.24 0.61
N PRO A 93 -4.84 -10.37 0.52
CA PRO A 93 -6.08 -10.45 -0.25
C PRO A 93 -7.03 -9.30 0.08
N ILE A 94 -7.56 -8.64 -0.95
CA ILE A 94 -8.39 -7.44 -0.80
C ILE A 94 -9.68 -7.72 -0.02
N ASP A 95 -9.81 -7.09 1.14
CA ASP A 95 -11.11 -6.84 1.77
C ASP A 95 -11.58 -5.44 1.38
N LYS A 96 -12.40 -5.36 0.33
CA LYS A 96 -12.88 -4.08 -0.22
C LYS A 96 -13.62 -3.25 0.82
N ALA A 97 -14.44 -3.88 1.66
CA ALA A 97 -15.24 -3.17 2.64
C ALA A 97 -14.37 -2.58 3.74
N HIS A 98 -13.44 -3.38 4.28
CA HIS A 98 -12.47 -2.92 5.27
C HIS A 98 -11.55 -1.83 4.70
N PHE A 99 -11.08 -1.98 3.46
CA PHE A 99 -10.23 -0.98 2.81
C PHE A 99 -10.95 0.36 2.65
N ILE A 100 -12.20 0.34 2.16
CA ILE A 100 -13.02 1.56 2.00
C ILE A 100 -13.32 2.19 3.36
N ASP A 101 -13.56 1.41 4.42
CA ASP A 101 -13.78 1.93 5.78
C ASP A 101 -12.54 2.67 6.30
N MET A 102 -11.36 2.07 6.15
CA MET A 102 -10.08 2.65 6.57
C MET A 102 -9.71 3.91 5.80
N TYR A 103 -10.01 3.95 4.50
CA TYR A 103 -9.73 5.12 3.66
C TYR A 103 -10.78 6.24 3.88
N GLY A 104 -12.06 5.86 3.98
CA GLY A 104 -13.22 6.76 3.95
C GLY A 104 -13.45 7.57 5.23
N LYS A 105 -12.80 7.22 6.34
CA LYS A 105 -12.93 7.96 7.61
C LYS A 105 -11.75 8.89 7.87
N PRO A 106 -11.97 10.01 8.58
CA PRO A 106 -10.88 10.73 9.24
C PRO A 106 -10.06 9.77 10.11
N LEU A 107 -8.75 9.72 9.87
CA LEU A 107 -7.87 8.90 10.67
C LEU A 107 -7.74 9.52 12.07
N GLU A 108 -7.85 8.70 13.11
CA GLU A 108 -7.77 9.17 14.49
C GLU A 108 -6.43 9.87 14.73
N GLY A 109 -6.47 11.04 15.37
CA GLY A 109 -5.28 11.87 15.58
C GLY A 109 -4.92 12.81 14.42
N SER A 110 -5.71 12.85 13.33
CA SER A 110 -5.56 13.82 12.24
C SER A 110 -5.35 15.24 12.77
N PRO A 111 -4.19 15.88 12.52
CA PRO A 111 -3.87 17.22 13.04
C PRO A 111 -4.89 18.28 12.61
N CYS A 112 -5.52 18.06 11.46
CA CYS A 112 -6.54 18.94 10.93
C CYS A 112 -7.94 18.75 11.53
N MET A 113 -8.14 17.71 12.36
CA MET A 113 -9.41 17.44 13.04
C MET A 113 -9.48 18.12 14.41
N SER A 114 -8.33 18.44 15.03
CA SER A 114 -8.25 19.03 16.37
C SER A 114 -8.04 20.55 16.39
N ILE A 115 -7.63 21.16 15.27
CA ILE A 115 -7.40 22.61 15.19
C ILE A 115 -8.38 23.24 14.20
N SER A 116 -9.54 23.63 14.73
CA SER A 116 -10.64 24.29 14.00
C SER A 116 -10.24 25.60 13.28
N ALA A 117 -9.03 26.14 13.51
CA ALA A 117 -8.57 27.40 12.92
C ALA A 117 -7.50 27.27 11.82
N VAL A 118 -6.72 26.18 11.76
CA VAL A 118 -5.56 26.06 10.85
C VAL A 118 -5.91 25.33 9.55
N CYS A 119 -6.89 24.42 9.57
CA CYS A 119 -7.31 23.71 8.36
C CYS A 119 -8.64 24.23 7.76
N ARG A 120 -9.21 25.31 8.32
CA ARG A 120 -10.41 25.99 7.83
C ARG A 120 -10.19 27.50 7.65
N SER A 121 -9.10 27.94 7.02
CA SER A 121 -8.91 29.36 6.68
C SER A 121 -8.96 29.61 5.17
N PRO A 122 -9.77 30.58 4.68
CA PRO A 122 -9.98 30.82 3.24
C PRO A 122 -8.85 31.54 2.51
N GLN A 123 -7.71 31.82 3.14
CA GLN A 123 -6.66 32.68 2.57
C GLN A 123 -5.29 32.19 3.01
N ILE A 124 -4.58 31.47 2.13
CA ILE A 124 -3.12 31.37 2.22
C ILE A 124 -2.56 32.72 1.77
N THR A 125 -2.57 33.69 2.67
CA THR A 125 -1.68 34.87 2.63
C THR A 125 -0.69 34.71 3.78
N ALA A 126 0.26 33.80 3.62
CA ALA A 126 1.47 33.78 4.43
C ALA A 126 2.61 33.32 3.53
N SER A 127 3.19 34.33 2.89
CA SER A 127 4.58 34.40 2.45
C SER A 127 5.51 33.50 3.26
N SER A 128 6.14 32.53 2.59
CA SER A 128 7.34 31.85 3.09
C SER A 128 8.55 32.72 2.76
N PRO A 129 9.42 33.11 3.70
CA PRO A 129 10.78 33.45 3.35
C PRO A 129 11.55 32.14 3.14
N SER A 130 12.12 31.97 1.96
CA SER A 130 13.13 30.93 1.70
C SER A 130 14.33 31.16 2.61
N ALA A 131 14.75 30.09 3.28
CA ALA A 131 16.10 29.93 3.80
C ALA A 131 16.87 28.98 2.88
#